data_AF-A0A439RRS3-F1
#
_entry.id   AF-A0A439RRS3-F1
#
_cell.length_a   1.000
_cell.length_b   1.000
_cell.length_c   1.000
_cell.angle_alpha   90.00
_cell.angle_beta   90.00
_cell.angle_gamma   90.00
#
_symmetry.space_group_name_H-M   'P 1'
#
loop_
_entity.id
_entity.type
_entity.pdbx_description
1 polymer ?
#
loop_
_entity_poly.entity_id
_entity_poly.type
_entity_poly.pdbx_seq_one_letter_code
_entity_poly.pdbx_strand_id
1 'polypeptide(L)'
;MASKGALCHSIRTTSRRRRCSRVARLLNPPPPANLAADLGRASDLATAFISYTHCDESFRQELETHLSPLRRQGLLSVWHDRRITPGDHLDDTISEHLEGADLILMLISADFVASEYCYAREMTRALERHQAKKARAISIICRPCHFEGLSFSRFLLLPTDAKAVSLWPDRDAAWVDVVKGIKLALGTSVAAETTGKPTAAPARHSEISTPRRSDVRLPKTFTDLDKDDFLEASFERMWGLFEAKGADLEAENTQITVRRIRIDAQSFAVRIFLNGSEVAGGSVYHGGGHFGRDQICFSTDTSAPRNSMNEWFGVEVTDEGLMLKSGGMLRMMAGGREEPVSADRAVEMLWEHLLDRVKARIR
;
A
#
# COMPACT_ATOMS: atom_id res chain seq x y z
N MET A 1 54.40 -60.99 -32.50
CA MET A 1 54.10 -61.99 -31.45
C MET A 1 52.98 -62.90 -31.95
N ALA A 2 53.19 -64.21 -31.76
CA ALA A 2 52.40 -65.41 -32.11
C ALA A 2 50.90 -65.36 -31.72
N SER A 3 49.95 -66.23 -32.11
CA SER A 3 49.75 -67.34 -33.07
C SER A 3 48.41 -68.02 -32.68
N LYS A 4 47.72 -68.71 -33.63
CA LYS A 4 46.66 -69.76 -33.46
C LYS A 4 45.31 -69.30 -32.85
N GLY A 5 44.14 -69.88 -33.14
CA GLY A 5 43.71 -71.04 -33.93
C GLY A 5 42.28 -71.47 -33.51
N ALA A 6 41.56 -72.11 -34.44
CA ALA A 6 40.50 -73.14 -34.29
C ALA A 6 39.13 -72.90 -33.58
N LEU A 7 38.09 -73.30 -34.34
CA LEU A 7 36.80 -73.96 -34.03
C LEU A 7 36.45 -74.33 -32.56
N CYS A 8 35.17 -74.20 -32.15
CA CYS A 8 34.13 -75.27 -32.20
C CYS A 8 32.94 -75.08 -31.20
N HIS A 9 31.71 -75.28 -31.69
CA HIS A 9 30.56 -76.04 -31.13
C HIS A 9 29.51 -75.52 -30.10
N SER A 10 28.27 -75.99 -30.37
CA SER A 10 27.05 -76.19 -29.54
C SER A 10 25.92 -75.15 -29.77
N ILE A 11 24.84 -75.35 -30.55
CA ILE A 11 23.75 -76.36 -30.70
C ILE A 11 22.61 -76.28 -29.65
N ARG A 12 21.36 -76.29 -30.19
CA ARG A 12 19.99 -76.62 -29.66
C ARG A 12 19.04 -75.42 -29.42
N THR A 13 18.03 -75.16 -30.28
CA THR A 13 16.65 -75.76 -30.34
C THR A 13 15.87 -75.55 -29.02
N THR A 14 14.61 -75.10 -28.91
CA THR A 14 13.38 -75.30 -29.71
C THR A 14 12.18 -74.62 -29.01
N SER A 15 11.10 -74.41 -29.76
CA SER A 15 9.69 -74.66 -29.38
C SER A 15 8.81 -73.58 -28.71
N ARG A 16 7.70 -73.36 -29.43
CA ARG A 16 6.42 -72.73 -29.11
C ARG A 16 5.61 -73.49 -28.03
N ARG A 17 4.75 -72.69 -27.37
CA ARG A 17 3.32 -72.92 -27.00
C ARG A 17 2.93 -73.54 -25.63
N ARG A 18 2.00 -72.77 -25.01
CA ARG A 18 0.82 -73.10 -24.17
C ARG A 18 1.01 -73.23 -22.66
N ARG A 19 0.27 -72.40 -21.89
CA ARG A 19 -0.92 -72.83 -21.12
C ARG A 19 -1.80 -71.67 -20.65
N CYS A 20 -3.09 -72.00 -20.55
CA CYS A 20 -4.25 -71.19 -20.15
C CYS A 20 -4.29 -70.83 -18.66
N SER A 21 -5.02 -69.75 -18.36
CA SER A 21 -6.18 -69.66 -17.44
C SER A 21 -6.36 -68.16 -17.13
N ARG A 22 -7.53 -67.55 -16.92
CA ARG A 22 -8.84 -67.97 -16.46
C ARG A 22 -9.78 -66.78 -16.77
N VAL A 23 -11.01 -67.06 -17.20
CA VAL A 23 -12.05 -66.03 -17.40
C VAL A 23 -12.54 -65.55 -16.04
N ALA A 24 -12.60 -64.23 -15.82
CA ALA A 24 -13.40 -63.62 -14.78
C ALA A 24 -13.96 -62.27 -15.26
N ARG A 25 -15.28 -62.25 -15.35
CA ARG A 25 -16.27 -61.17 -15.50
C ARG A 25 -15.79 -59.72 -15.39
N LEU A 26 -16.33 -58.90 -16.29
CA LEU A 26 -16.50 -57.46 -16.15
C LEU A 26 -17.04 -57.11 -14.76
N LEU A 27 -16.19 -56.45 -13.97
CA LEU A 27 -16.62 -55.52 -12.94
C LEU A 27 -16.64 -54.14 -13.62
N ASN A 28 -17.80 -53.48 -13.54
CA ASN A 28 -18.01 -52.13 -14.04
C ASN A 28 -16.81 -51.24 -13.64
N PRO A 29 -16.27 -50.42 -14.56
CA PRO A 29 -15.31 -49.40 -14.16
C PRO A 29 -15.98 -48.55 -13.06
N PRO A 30 -15.24 -48.13 -12.02
CA PRO A 30 -15.80 -47.21 -11.04
C PRO A 30 -16.38 -46.00 -11.81
N PRO A 31 -17.52 -45.44 -11.39
CA PRO A 31 -18.01 -44.20 -11.99
C PRO A 31 -16.84 -43.20 -12.00
N PRO A 32 -16.67 -42.38 -13.06
CA PRO A 32 -15.59 -41.41 -13.10
C PRO A 32 -15.60 -40.67 -11.77
N ALA A 33 -14.50 -40.81 -11.01
CA ALA A 33 -14.35 -40.13 -9.73
C ALA A 33 -14.66 -38.66 -10.01
N ASN A 34 -15.73 -38.19 -9.36
CA ASN A 34 -16.37 -36.91 -9.56
C ASN A 34 -15.39 -35.86 -10.10
N LEU A 35 -15.60 -35.46 -11.37
CA LEU A 35 -15.06 -34.23 -11.93
C LEU A 35 -15.84 -33.03 -11.33
N ALA A 36 -15.86 -32.99 -10.00
CA ALA A 36 -16.55 -32.03 -9.15
C ALA A 36 -15.81 -31.98 -7.79
N ALA A 37 -14.52 -31.68 -7.86
CA ALA A 37 -13.69 -31.17 -6.78
C ALA A 37 -12.70 -30.27 -7.52
N ASP A 38 -12.98 -28.98 -7.70
CA ASP A 38 -12.67 -27.99 -6.68
C ASP A 38 -13.36 -26.64 -7.01
N LEU A 39 -14.69 -26.61 -7.00
CA LEU A 39 -15.47 -25.36 -7.04
C LEU A 39 -16.28 -25.27 -5.75
N GLY A 40 -15.56 -25.09 -4.65
CA GLY A 40 -16.12 -25.05 -3.32
C GLY A 40 -15.16 -24.50 -2.29
N ARG A 41 -14.42 -23.43 -2.61
CA ARG A 41 -13.89 -22.58 -1.54
C ARG A 41 -15.02 -21.66 -1.09
N ALA A 42 -15.56 -21.93 0.10
CA ALA A 42 -16.31 -20.95 0.86
C ALA A 42 -15.48 -19.66 0.91
N SER A 43 -16.06 -18.54 0.45
CA SER A 43 -15.59 -17.15 0.54
C SER A 43 -14.25 -16.90 1.25
N ASP A 44 -13.15 -17.38 0.66
CA ASP A 44 -11.82 -17.09 1.16
C ASP A 44 -11.45 -15.71 0.62
N LEU A 45 -11.15 -14.81 1.55
CA LEU A 45 -10.64 -13.48 1.29
C LEU A 45 -9.42 -13.56 0.36
N ALA A 46 -9.57 -13.14 -0.89
CA ALA A 46 -8.45 -13.16 -1.83
C ALA A 46 -7.37 -12.17 -1.39
N THR A 47 -6.10 -12.50 -1.58
CA THR A 47 -4.96 -11.60 -1.29
C THR A 47 -4.47 -10.95 -2.58
N ALA A 48 -4.34 -9.63 -2.59
CA ALA A 48 -3.76 -8.86 -3.69
C ALA A 48 -2.44 -8.23 -3.26
N PHE A 49 -1.42 -8.37 -4.10
CA PHE A 49 -0.16 -7.64 -4.03
C PHE A 49 -0.18 -6.51 -5.07
N ILE A 50 0.14 -5.27 -4.69
CA ILE A 50 0.30 -4.15 -5.62
C ILE A 50 1.79 -3.89 -5.85
N SER A 51 2.26 -4.12 -7.08
CA SER A 51 3.58 -3.71 -7.57
C SER A 51 3.47 -2.36 -8.27
N TYR A 52 4.30 -1.40 -7.89
CA TYR A 52 4.28 -0.06 -8.44
C TYR A 52 5.62 0.64 -8.18
N THR A 53 5.85 1.81 -8.79
CA THR A 53 7.02 2.65 -8.47
C THR A 53 6.64 3.77 -7.51
N HIS A 54 7.60 4.27 -6.75
CA HIS A 54 7.38 5.42 -5.88
C HIS A 54 6.87 6.67 -6.65
N CYS A 55 7.18 6.79 -7.95
CA CYS A 55 6.68 7.86 -8.81
C CYS A 55 5.16 7.75 -9.09
N ASP A 56 4.57 6.57 -8.89
CA ASP A 56 3.15 6.27 -9.14
C ASP A 56 2.35 6.09 -7.83
N GLU A 57 2.87 6.57 -6.70
CA GLU A 57 2.23 6.43 -5.39
C GLU A 57 0.79 6.98 -5.37
N SER A 58 0.55 8.11 -6.03
CA SER A 58 -0.79 8.70 -6.11
C SER A 58 -1.79 7.77 -6.82
N PHE A 59 -1.36 7.08 -7.88
CA PHE A 59 -2.20 6.07 -8.55
C PHE A 59 -2.48 4.87 -7.65
N ARG A 60 -1.49 4.43 -6.86
CA ARG A 60 -1.67 3.35 -5.88
C ARG A 60 -2.66 3.73 -4.78
N GLN A 61 -2.60 4.96 -4.29
CA GLN A 61 -3.53 5.50 -3.30
C GLN A 61 -4.95 5.57 -3.83
N GLU A 62 -5.14 6.13 -5.03
CA GLU A 62 -6.45 6.18 -5.66
C GLU A 62 -7.01 4.76 -5.89
N LEU A 63 -6.20 3.82 -6.37
CA LEU A 63 -6.61 2.43 -6.55
C LEU A 63 -7.05 1.80 -5.22
N GLU A 64 -6.31 2.00 -4.12
CA GLU A 64 -6.69 1.44 -2.81
C GLU A 64 -8.03 2.00 -2.33
N THR A 65 -8.26 3.31 -2.50
CA THR A 65 -9.56 3.94 -2.19
C THR A 65 -10.69 3.28 -2.98
N HIS A 66 -10.49 3.06 -4.28
CA HIS A 66 -11.46 2.41 -5.16
C HIS A 66 -11.64 0.91 -4.88
N LEU A 67 -10.65 0.23 -4.30
CA LEU A 67 -10.75 -1.16 -3.84
C LEU A 67 -11.44 -1.29 -2.46
N SER A 68 -11.66 -0.19 -1.73
CA SER A 68 -12.30 -0.22 -0.41
C SER A 68 -13.64 -0.95 -0.34
N PRO A 69 -14.54 -0.92 -1.36
CA PRO A 69 -15.78 -1.69 -1.32
C PRO A 69 -15.53 -3.21 -1.33
N LEU A 70 -14.51 -3.68 -2.08
CA LEU A 70 -14.14 -5.09 -2.12
C LEU A 70 -13.54 -5.56 -0.79
N ARG A 71 -12.75 -4.70 -0.14
CA ARG A 71 -12.22 -4.95 1.20
C ARG A 71 -13.31 -5.06 2.25
N ARG A 72 -14.26 -4.11 2.23
CA ARG A 72 -15.42 -4.11 3.16
C ARG A 72 -16.33 -5.32 2.97
N GLN A 73 -16.43 -5.84 1.75
CA GLN A 73 -17.19 -7.06 1.44
C GLN A 73 -16.44 -8.34 1.81
N GLY A 74 -15.20 -8.26 2.32
CA GLY A 74 -14.37 -9.42 2.65
C GLY A 74 -13.95 -10.22 1.42
N LEU A 75 -14.00 -9.61 0.22
CA LEU A 75 -13.66 -10.28 -1.04
C LEU A 75 -12.18 -10.13 -1.40
N LEU A 76 -11.53 -9.07 -0.89
CA LEU A 76 -10.15 -8.75 -1.22
C LEU A 76 -9.42 -8.17 -0.01
N SER A 77 -8.24 -8.69 0.31
CA SER A 77 -7.23 -8.01 1.12
C SER A 77 -6.14 -7.51 0.19
N VAL A 78 -5.61 -6.32 0.45
CA VAL A 78 -4.58 -5.70 -0.38
C VAL A 78 -3.32 -5.57 0.45
N TRP A 79 -2.16 -5.85 -0.13
CA TRP A 79 -0.83 -5.69 0.43
C TRP A 79 0.06 -4.94 -0.58
N HIS A 80 1.01 -4.15 -0.08
CA HIS A 80 2.05 -3.48 -0.87
C HIS A 80 3.29 -3.25 0.01
N ASP A 81 4.42 -2.99 -0.64
CA ASP A 81 5.78 -2.83 -0.07
C ASP A 81 5.88 -1.92 1.17
N ARG A 82 5.06 -0.86 1.27
CA ARG A 82 5.02 0.03 2.45
C ARG A 82 4.51 -0.63 3.74
N ARG A 83 4.14 -1.92 3.72
CA ARG A 83 3.75 -2.67 4.92
C ARG A 83 4.92 -3.39 5.61
N ILE A 84 6.13 -3.31 5.04
CA ILE A 84 7.34 -3.92 5.59
C ILE A 84 7.87 -3.08 6.76
N THR A 85 8.29 -3.75 7.83
CA THR A 85 8.81 -3.10 9.04
C THR A 85 10.28 -2.72 8.84
N PRO A 86 10.72 -1.52 9.24
CA PRO A 86 12.14 -1.17 9.18
C PRO A 86 12.98 -2.16 10.01
N GLY A 87 13.84 -2.93 9.35
CA GLY A 87 14.67 -3.97 9.97
C GLY A 87 14.53 -5.36 9.35
N ASP A 88 13.45 -5.61 8.59
CA ASP A 88 13.27 -6.84 7.82
C ASP A 88 14.10 -6.82 6.53
N HIS A 89 14.54 -7.99 6.05
CA HIS A 89 15.15 -8.10 4.72
C HIS A 89 14.08 -7.77 3.66
N LEU A 90 14.10 -6.52 3.17
CA LEU A 90 13.12 -5.93 2.25
C LEU A 90 12.75 -6.88 1.09
N ASP A 91 13.75 -7.50 0.46
CA ASP A 91 13.57 -8.44 -0.64
C ASP A 91 12.79 -9.71 -0.24
N ASP A 92 13.02 -10.23 0.97
CA ASP A 92 12.43 -11.49 1.43
C ASP A 92 10.96 -11.29 1.79
N THR A 93 10.62 -10.18 2.46
CA THR A 93 9.23 -9.87 2.82
C THR A 93 8.39 -9.50 1.60
N ILE A 94 8.94 -8.78 0.61
CA ILE A 94 8.27 -8.53 -0.67
C ILE A 94 8.01 -9.87 -1.37
N SER A 95 9.03 -10.73 -1.43
CA SER A 95 8.93 -12.05 -2.05
C SER A 95 7.85 -12.91 -1.37
N GLU A 96 7.80 -12.96 -0.04
CA GLU A 96 6.78 -13.71 0.70
C GLU A 96 5.35 -13.27 0.37
N HIS A 97 5.09 -11.97 0.31
CA HIS A 97 3.74 -11.45 0.03
C HIS A 97 3.37 -11.65 -1.44
N LEU A 98 4.33 -11.50 -2.35
CA LEU A 98 4.14 -11.82 -3.77
C LEU A 98 3.88 -13.32 -3.97
N GLU A 99 4.51 -14.19 -3.16
CA GLU A 99 4.31 -15.64 -3.17
C GLU A 99 3.00 -16.09 -2.50
N GLY A 100 2.48 -15.29 -1.57
CA GLY A 100 1.20 -15.52 -0.90
C GLY A 100 -0.01 -14.94 -1.63
N ALA A 101 0.21 -14.10 -2.65
CA ALA A 101 -0.85 -13.37 -3.34
C ALA A 101 -1.64 -14.23 -4.34
N ASP A 102 -2.97 -14.13 -4.28
CA ASP A 102 -3.91 -14.66 -5.29
C ASP A 102 -4.01 -13.74 -6.52
N LEU A 103 -3.87 -12.43 -6.30
CA LEU A 103 -3.85 -11.39 -7.34
C LEU A 103 -2.56 -10.58 -7.26
N ILE A 104 -1.98 -10.25 -8.41
CA ILE A 104 -0.81 -9.38 -8.50
C ILE A 104 -1.18 -8.22 -9.42
N LEU A 105 -1.38 -7.04 -8.85
CA LEU A 105 -1.79 -5.82 -9.54
C LEU A 105 -0.53 -5.00 -9.84
N MET A 106 -0.22 -4.77 -11.11
CA MET A 106 0.98 -4.04 -11.53
C MET A 106 0.59 -2.68 -12.10
N LEU A 107 1.01 -1.59 -11.46
CA LEU A 107 0.76 -0.22 -11.92
C LEU A 107 1.81 0.17 -12.96
N ILE A 108 1.44 0.05 -14.23
CA ILE A 108 2.35 0.24 -15.35
C ILE A 108 2.43 1.72 -15.72
N SER A 109 3.67 2.21 -15.81
CA SER A 109 4.06 3.54 -16.23
C SER A 109 5.43 3.49 -16.93
N ALA A 110 5.88 4.60 -17.50
CA ALA A 110 7.24 4.67 -18.07
C ALA A 110 8.32 4.44 -17.00
N ASP A 111 8.12 4.97 -15.79
CA ASP A 111 9.03 4.77 -14.66
C ASP A 111 9.03 3.31 -14.18
N PHE A 112 7.87 2.64 -14.22
CA PHE A 112 7.77 1.21 -13.92
C PHE A 112 8.55 0.35 -14.90
N VAL A 113 8.46 0.64 -16.20
CA VAL A 113 9.19 -0.09 -17.24
C VAL A 113 10.69 0.20 -17.20
N ALA A 114 11.09 1.43 -16.83
CA ALA A 114 12.50 1.83 -16.73
C ALA A 114 13.21 1.36 -15.45
N SER A 115 12.46 0.97 -14.41
CA SER A 115 12.97 0.46 -13.14
C SER A 115 13.53 -0.96 -13.29
N GLU A 116 14.87 -1.13 -13.24
CA GLU A 116 15.50 -2.45 -13.29
C GLU A 116 15.03 -3.40 -12.16
N TYR A 117 14.67 -2.84 -10.99
CA TYR A 117 14.24 -3.62 -9.83
C TYR A 117 12.81 -4.18 -9.99
N CYS A 118 11.85 -3.33 -10.39
CA CYS A 118 10.45 -3.75 -10.62
C CYS A 118 10.33 -4.67 -11.85
N TYR A 119 11.15 -4.41 -12.87
CA TYR A 119 11.09 -5.13 -14.14
C TYR A 119 11.75 -6.51 -14.08
N ALA A 120 12.86 -6.71 -13.36
CA ALA A 120 13.62 -7.96 -13.46
C ALA A 120 13.12 -9.09 -12.55
N ARG A 121 12.78 -8.82 -11.28
CA ARG A 121 12.46 -9.88 -10.29
C ARG A 121 10.97 -10.05 -10.04
N GLU A 122 10.28 -9.00 -9.61
CA GLU A 122 8.86 -9.07 -9.23
C GLU A 122 7.97 -9.38 -10.42
N MET A 123 8.19 -8.69 -11.55
CA MET A 123 7.43 -8.94 -12.77
C MET A 123 7.64 -10.37 -13.26
N THR A 124 8.89 -10.81 -13.44
CA THR A 124 9.19 -12.18 -13.87
C THR A 124 8.50 -13.20 -12.97
N ARG A 125 8.59 -13.02 -11.65
CA ARG A 125 7.97 -13.94 -10.69
C ARG A 125 6.44 -13.91 -10.72
N ALA A 126 5.85 -12.73 -10.87
CA ALA A 126 4.40 -12.58 -11.03
C ALA A 126 3.90 -13.32 -12.29
N LEU A 127 4.66 -13.24 -13.39
CA LEU A 127 4.34 -13.95 -14.63
C LEU A 127 4.47 -15.46 -14.48
N GLU A 128 5.51 -15.95 -13.81
CA GLU A 128 5.68 -17.37 -13.51
C GLU A 128 4.51 -17.92 -12.69
N ARG A 129 4.12 -17.21 -11.63
CA ARG A 129 2.97 -17.59 -10.79
C ARG A 129 1.66 -17.58 -11.57
N HIS A 130 1.48 -16.59 -12.45
CA HIS A 130 0.33 -16.53 -13.33
C HIS A 130 0.26 -17.70 -14.30
N GLN A 131 1.36 -18.02 -14.98
CA GLN A 131 1.45 -19.16 -15.89
C GLN A 131 1.22 -20.49 -15.16
N ALA A 132 1.72 -20.59 -13.93
CA ALA A 132 1.49 -21.74 -13.06
C ALA A 132 0.08 -21.81 -12.45
N LYS A 133 -0.81 -20.85 -12.75
CA LYS A 133 -2.16 -20.72 -12.19
C LYS A 133 -2.19 -20.62 -10.65
N LYS A 134 -1.10 -20.15 -10.04
CA LYS A 134 -0.97 -19.94 -8.59
C LYS A 134 -1.39 -18.53 -8.15
N ALA A 135 -1.38 -17.57 -9.07
CA ALA A 135 -1.86 -16.22 -8.89
C ALA A 135 -2.44 -15.69 -10.21
N ARG A 136 -3.13 -14.55 -10.22
CA ARG A 136 -3.48 -13.82 -11.44
C ARG A 136 -2.75 -12.48 -11.49
N ALA A 137 -1.88 -12.30 -12.47
CA ALA A 137 -1.25 -11.03 -12.75
C ALA A 137 -2.19 -10.15 -13.60
N ILE A 138 -2.39 -8.91 -13.17
CA ILE A 138 -3.22 -7.90 -13.83
C ILE A 138 -2.38 -6.64 -14.02
N SER A 139 -2.21 -6.21 -15.26
CA SER A 139 -1.51 -4.99 -15.61
C SER A 139 -2.50 -3.82 -15.64
N ILE A 140 -2.25 -2.77 -14.85
CA ILE A 140 -3.06 -1.56 -14.78
C ILE A 140 -2.25 -0.40 -15.35
N ILE A 141 -2.60 0.06 -16.55
CA ILE A 141 -1.89 1.16 -17.21
C ILE A 141 -2.27 2.47 -16.53
N CYS A 142 -1.35 3.04 -15.75
CA CYS A 142 -1.58 4.27 -14.99
C CYS A 142 -1.24 5.52 -15.81
N ARG A 143 -0.09 5.49 -16.49
CA ARG A 143 0.40 6.55 -17.39
C ARG A 143 0.71 5.99 -18.78
N PRO A 144 0.67 6.82 -19.84
CA PRO A 144 1.00 6.37 -21.18
C PRO A 144 2.46 5.95 -21.22
N CYS A 145 2.72 4.74 -21.69
CA CYS A 145 4.07 4.26 -21.94
C CYS A 145 4.04 3.22 -23.05
N HIS A 146 5.15 3.06 -23.75
CA HIS A 146 5.29 2.03 -24.76
C HIS A 146 5.59 0.69 -24.08
N PHE A 147 4.66 -0.26 -24.15
CA PHE A 147 4.81 -1.60 -23.57
C PHE A 147 4.56 -2.73 -24.56
N GLU A 148 4.42 -2.43 -25.86
CA GLU A 148 4.31 -3.44 -26.91
C GLU A 148 5.58 -4.29 -26.96
N GLY A 149 5.40 -5.62 -26.97
CA GLY A 149 6.50 -6.59 -27.01
C GLY A 149 7.10 -6.96 -25.64
N LEU A 150 6.65 -6.33 -24.55
CA LEU A 150 7.07 -6.71 -23.20
C LEU A 150 6.29 -7.94 -22.73
N SER A 151 6.93 -8.81 -21.94
CA SER A 151 6.37 -10.10 -21.52
C SER A 151 5.00 -10.00 -20.86
N PHE A 152 4.71 -8.87 -20.21
CA PHE A 152 3.44 -8.64 -19.52
C PHE A 152 2.29 -8.17 -20.42
N SER A 153 2.57 -7.72 -21.66
CA SER A 153 1.55 -7.23 -22.60
C SER A 153 0.59 -8.33 -23.08
N ARG A 154 0.82 -9.58 -22.67
CA ARG A 154 0.03 -10.77 -23.00
C ARG A 154 -1.01 -11.13 -21.94
N PHE A 155 -1.03 -10.42 -20.80
CA PHE A 155 -1.98 -10.65 -19.70
C PHE A 155 -3.10 -9.61 -19.69
N LEU A 156 -4.05 -9.74 -18.75
CA LEU A 156 -5.20 -8.83 -18.66
C LEU A 156 -4.72 -7.40 -18.44
N LEU A 157 -5.02 -6.53 -19.40
CA LEU A 157 -4.75 -5.10 -19.36
C LEU A 157 -6.00 -4.36 -18.90
N LEU A 158 -5.85 -3.56 -17.84
CA LEU A 158 -6.86 -2.63 -17.36
C LEU A 158 -6.27 -1.21 -17.40
N PRO A 159 -7.09 -0.15 -17.50
CA PRO A 159 -8.51 -0.15 -17.86
C PRO A 159 -8.79 -0.77 -19.25
N THR A 160 -10.06 -0.95 -19.60
CA THR A 160 -10.50 -1.46 -20.91
C THR A 160 -9.77 -0.75 -22.05
N ASP A 161 -9.43 -1.50 -23.10
CA ASP A 161 -8.59 -1.07 -24.23
C ASP A 161 -7.17 -0.62 -23.86
N ALA A 162 -6.69 -0.95 -22.65
CA ALA A 162 -5.40 -0.55 -22.12
C ALA A 162 -5.17 0.97 -22.10
N LYS A 163 -6.26 1.76 -22.08
CA LYS A 163 -6.19 3.21 -22.03
C LYS A 163 -5.71 3.65 -20.65
N ALA A 164 -4.53 4.29 -20.59
CA ALA A 164 -3.93 4.77 -19.35
C ALA A 164 -4.90 5.59 -18.50
N VAL A 165 -4.99 5.31 -17.19
CA VAL A 165 -5.86 6.02 -16.24
C VAL A 165 -5.70 7.54 -16.33
N SER A 166 -4.47 8.04 -16.49
CA SER A 166 -4.20 9.47 -16.61
C SER A 166 -4.78 10.14 -17.86
N LEU A 167 -5.22 9.37 -18.87
CA LEU A 167 -5.82 9.87 -20.11
C LEU A 167 -7.35 9.77 -20.12
N TRP A 168 -7.95 9.25 -19.05
CA TRP A 168 -9.40 9.28 -18.91
C TRP A 168 -9.86 10.71 -18.56
N PRO A 169 -10.91 11.23 -19.21
CA PRO A 169 -11.47 12.53 -18.83
C PRO A 169 -11.94 12.57 -17.37
N ASP A 170 -12.40 11.42 -16.88
CA ASP A 170 -12.76 11.17 -15.50
C ASP A 170 -11.95 9.98 -14.97
N ARG A 171 -11.05 10.25 -14.02
CA ARG A 171 -10.17 9.24 -13.42
C ARG A 171 -10.95 8.26 -12.54
N ASP A 172 -12.01 8.70 -11.88
CA ASP A 172 -12.84 7.80 -11.06
C ASP A 172 -13.57 6.79 -11.95
N ALA A 173 -14.03 7.22 -13.12
CA ALA A 173 -14.59 6.30 -14.11
C ALA A 173 -13.57 5.23 -14.56
N ALA A 174 -12.31 5.62 -14.74
CA ALA A 174 -11.23 4.68 -15.06
C ALA A 174 -11.01 3.66 -13.94
N TRP A 175 -10.98 4.11 -12.68
CA TRP A 175 -10.81 3.22 -11.53
C TRP A 175 -12.00 2.30 -11.31
N VAL A 176 -13.23 2.77 -11.54
CA VAL A 176 -14.42 1.92 -11.53
C VAL A 176 -14.32 0.81 -12.58
N ASP A 177 -13.78 1.10 -13.77
CA ASP A 177 -13.52 0.11 -14.80
C ASP A 177 -12.48 -0.93 -14.35
N VAL A 178 -11.38 -0.46 -13.75
CA VAL A 178 -10.34 -1.33 -13.16
C VAL A 178 -10.93 -2.25 -12.08
N VAL A 179 -11.74 -1.72 -11.16
CA VAL A 179 -12.37 -2.50 -10.07
C VAL A 179 -13.33 -3.55 -10.63
N LYS A 180 -14.07 -3.24 -11.70
CA LYS A 180 -14.92 -4.22 -12.40
C LYS A 180 -14.08 -5.35 -12.99
N GLY A 181 -12.96 -5.01 -13.64
CA GLY A 181 -12.01 -6.00 -14.15
C GLY A 181 -11.44 -6.90 -13.05
N ILE A 182 -11.09 -6.33 -11.89
CA ILE A 182 -10.61 -7.07 -10.73
C ILE A 182 -11.70 -7.99 -10.16
N LYS A 183 -12.95 -7.53 -10.04
CA LYS A 183 -14.08 -8.39 -9.65
C LYS A 183 -14.27 -9.59 -10.56
N LEU A 184 -14.20 -9.38 -11.87
CA LEU A 184 -14.26 -10.47 -12.84
C LEU A 184 -13.08 -11.43 -12.68
N ALA A 185 -11.89 -10.91 -12.42
CA ALA A 185 -10.71 -11.73 -12.15
C ALA A 185 -10.83 -12.57 -10.86
N LEU A 186 -11.57 -12.08 -9.85
CA LEU A 186 -11.90 -12.81 -8.62
C LEU A 186 -12.98 -13.90 -8.83
N GLY A 187 -13.60 -13.99 -10.02
CA GLY A 187 -14.65 -14.97 -10.30
C GLY A 187 -16.00 -14.65 -9.65
N THR A 188 -16.17 -13.45 -9.09
CA THR A 188 -17.46 -12.96 -8.60
C THR A 188 -18.28 -12.48 -9.79
N SER A 189 -19.08 -13.38 -10.36
CA SER A 189 -19.99 -13.04 -11.45
C SER A 189 -21.02 -12.02 -10.94
N VAL A 190 -21.04 -10.83 -11.53
CA VAL A 190 -22.09 -9.83 -11.26
C VAL A 190 -23.35 -10.30 -11.97
N ALA A 191 -24.22 -11.01 -11.23
CA ALA A 191 -25.64 -10.98 -11.55
C ALA A 191 -26.12 -9.56 -11.21
N ALA A 192 -26.44 -8.80 -12.26
CA ALA A 192 -26.89 -7.42 -12.16
C ALA A 192 -28.22 -7.35 -11.40
N GLU A 193 -28.22 -6.75 -10.21
CA GLU A 193 -29.43 -6.20 -9.61
C GLU A 193 -29.52 -4.72 -9.93
N THR A 194 -30.24 -4.46 -11.02
CA THR A 194 -30.87 -3.17 -11.30
C THR A 194 -32.24 -3.21 -10.64
N THR A 195 -32.54 -2.35 -9.68
CA THR A 195 -33.82 -1.60 -9.53
C THR A 195 -33.90 -0.96 -8.16
N GLY A 196 -34.27 0.33 -8.11
CA GLY A 196 -34.70 0.96 -6.85
C GLY A 196 -34.56 2.47 -6.80
N LYS A 197 -35.27 3.19 -7.67
CA LYS A 197 -35.50 4.63 -7.58
C LYS A 197 -36.28 4.96 -6.30
N PRO A 198 -35.93 5.99 -5.50
CA PRO A 198 -36.89 6.60 -4.58
C PRO A 198 -37.41 7.92 -5.15
N THR A 199 -38.74 7.95 -5.28
CA THR A 199 -39.61 9.08 -5.57
C THR A 199 -39.54 10.16 -4.48
N ALA A 200 -39.71 11.42 -4.88
CA ALA A 200 -39.74 12.61 -4.04
C ALA A 200 -41.01 12.72 -3.15
N ALA A 201 -40.79 13.14 -1.89
CA ALA A 201 -41.50 14.11 -1.02
C ALA A 201 -43.05 13.96 -0.78
N PRO A 202 -43.62 14.41 0.36
CA PRO A 202 -43.45 15.78 0.87
C PRO A 202 -43.28 15.95 2.40
N ALA A 203 -42.79 17.13 2.77
CA ALA A 203 -42.64 17.65 4.13
C ALA A 203 -44.00 17.92 4.81
N ARG A 204 -44.05 17.72 6.14
CA ARG A 204 -44.88 18.51 7.07
C ARG A 204 -44.15 18.68 8.41
N HIS A 205 -44.07 19.94 8.84
CA HIS A 205 -43.58 20.36 10.14
C HIS A 205 -44.54 19.93 11.27
N SER A 206 -43.97 19.48 12.38
CA SER A 206 -44.49 19.80 13.71
C SER A 206 -43.31 20.03 14.64
N GLU A 207 -43.15 21.28 15.03
CA GLU A 207 -42.46 21.66 16.27
C GLU A 207 -43.20 21.02 17.45
N ILE A 208 -42.45 20.46 18.42
CA ILE A 208 -42.72 20.57 19.86
C ILE A 208 -41.48 20.02 20.62
N SER A 209 -40.92 20.92 21.42
CA SER A 209 -40.23 20.72 22.70
C SER A 209 -39.01 19.79 22.76
N THR A 210 -37.83 20.40 22.79
CA THR A 210 -36.65 19.87 23.49
C THR A 210 -37.00 19.43 24.92
N PRO A 211 -36.52 18.26 25.35
CA PRO A 211 -36.01 18.07 26.69
C PRO A 211 -34.49 17.90 26.65
N ARG A 212 -33.83 18.71 27.48
CA ARG A 212 -32.50 18.54 28.10
C ARG A 212 -31.63 17.43 27.47
N ARG A 213 -30.55 17.85 26.79
CA ARG A 213 -29.40 16.97 26.53
C ARG A 213 -29.04 16.27 27.82
N SER A 214 -29.24 14.96 27.85
CA SER A 214 -28.54 14.09 28.78
C SER A 214 -27.06 14.25 28.47
N ASP A 215 -26.30 14.88 29.37
CA ASP A 215 -24.83 14.92 29.38
C ASP A 215 -24.26 13.53 29.69
N VAL A 216 -24.70 12.53 28.93
CA VAL A 216 -24.11 11.21 28.91
C VAL A 216 -23.24 11.18 27.66
N ARG A 217 -22.00 11.66 27.80
CA ARG A 217 -20.94 11.37 26.83
C ARG A 217 -20.60 9.89 26.98
N LEU A 218 -21.18 9.06 26.12
CA LEU A 218 -20.64 7.72 25.90
C LEU A 218 -19.20 7.89 25.39
N PRO A 219 -18.21 7.15 25.91
CA PRO A 219 -16.85 7.24 25.40
C PRO A 219 -16.88 6.92 23.91
N LYS A 220 -16.47 7.88 23.08
CA LYS A 220 -16.26 7.65 21.65
C LYS A 220 -15.16 6.62 21.53
N THR A 221 -15.49 5.40 21.10
CA THR A 221 -14.50 4.41 20.73
C THR A 221 -13.94 4.79 19.37
N PHE A 222 -12.67 5.19 19.33
CA PHE A 222 -11.95 5.47 18.09
C PHE A 222 -11.31 4.19 17.56
N THR A 223 -11.51 3.92 16.27
CA THR A 223 -10.86 2.81 15.56
C THR A 223 -9.42 3.19 15.20
N ASP A 224 -8.62 2.21 14.80
CA ASP A 224 -7.25 2.49 14.34
C ASP A 224 -7.23 3.26 13.02
N LEU A 225 -8.28 3.13 12.18
CA LEU A 225 -8.46 3.98 11.00
C LEU A 225 -8.68 5.45 11.40
N ASP A 226 -9.48 5.72 12.43
CA ASP A 226 -9.73 7.10 12.87
C ASP A 226 -8.44 7.77 13.39
N LYS A 227 -7.55 6.99 14.00
CA LYS A 227 -6.23 7.47 14.47
C LYS A 227 -5.28 7.74 13.31
N ASP A 228 -5.27 6.87 12.30
CA ASP A 228 -4.46 7.03 11.10
C ASP A 228 -4.91 8.26 10.28
N ASP A 229 -6.22 8.38 10.02
CA ASP A 229 -6.82 9.55 9.36
C ASP A 229 -6.51 10.85 10.15
N PHE A 230 -6.56 10.80 11.48
CA PHE A 230 -6.22 11.94 12.34
C PHE A 230 -4.74 12.33 12.23
N LEU A 231 -3.83 11.36 12.18
CA LEU A 231 -2.40 11.61 12.03
C LEU A 231 -2.07 12.18 10.66
N GLU A 232 -2.64 11.62 9.59
CA GLU A 232 -2.46 12.13 8.23
C GLU A 232 -2.98 13.57 8.12
N ALA A 233 -4.19 13.83 8.61
CA ALA A 233 -4.76 15.18 8.62
C ALA A 233 -3.92 16.15 9.47
N SER A 234 -3.39 15.70 10.61
CA SER A 234 -2.50 16.49 11.45
C SER A 234 -1.19 16.79 10.74
N PHE A 235 -0.60 15.82 10.05
CA PHE A 235 0.64 15.97 9.30
C PHE A 235 0.50 16.97 8.15
N GLU A 236 -0.58 16.88 7.36
CA GLU A 236 -0.85 17.85 6.28
C GLU A 236 -1.10 19.26 6.83
N ARG A 237 -1.81 19.36 7.95
CA ARG A 237 -2.00 20.64 8.64
C ARG A 237 -0.67 21.22 9.12
N MET A 238 0.22 20.39 9.67
CA MET A 238 1.55 20.81 10.07
C MET A 238 2.33 21.35 8.87
N TRP A 239 2.34 20.63 7.74
CA TRP A 239 3.00 21.09 6.51
C TRP A 239 2.52 22.48 6.08
N GLY A 240 1.20 22.69 5.98
CA GLY A 240 0.64 23.99 5.58
C GLY A 240 1.03 25.13 6.54
N LEU A 241 1.10 24.86 7.84
CA LEU A 241 1.56 25.85 8.82
C LEU A 241 3.06 26.16 8.69
N PHE A 242 3.91 25.17 8.41
CA PHE A 242 5.33 25.38 8.15
C PHE A 242 5.56 26.20 6.86
N GLU A 243 4.73 25.99 5.82
CA GLU A 243 4.76 26.82 4.62
C GLU A 243 4.40 28.27 4.93
N ALA A 244 3.30 28.49 5.64
CA ALA A 244 2.82 29.83 6.03
C ALA A 244 3.85 30.57 6.91
N LYS A 245 4.27 29.95 8.02
CA LYS A 245 5.23 30.55 8.96
C LYS A 245 6.58 30.84 8.30
N GLY A 246 7.02 29.96 7.40
CA GLY A 246 8.21 30.22 6.61
C GLY A 246 8.05 31.46 5.75
N ALA A 247 6.91 31.63 5.08
CA ALA A 247 6.66 32.75 4.17
C ALA A 247 6.61 34.07 4.95
N ASP A 248 5.97 34.06 6.11
CA ASP A 248 5.95 35.20 7.03
C ASP A 248 7.37 35.60 7.47
N LEU A 249 8.21 34.62 7.83
CA LEU A 249 9.59 34.89 8.26
C LEU A 249 10.45 35.55 7.16
N GLU A 250 10.27 35.12 5.91
CA GLU A 250 10.94 35.74 4.74
C GLU A 250 10.42 37.16 4.47
N ALA A 251 9.11 37.37 4.61
CA ALA A 251 8.49 38.69 4.42
C ALA A 251 8.95 39.71 5.47
N GLU A 252 9.17 39.26 6.71
CA GLU A 252 9.66 40.09 7.81
C GLU A 252 11.17 40.33 7.76
N ASN A 253 11.95 39.47 7.12
CA ASN A 253 13.41 39.48 7.17
C ASN A 253 14.06 39.22 5.80
N THR A 254 14.53 40.28 5.13
CA THR A 254 15.14 40.20 3.79
C THR A 254 16.45 39.40 3.71
N GLN A 255 17.11 39.15 4.84
CA GLN A 255 18.33 38.34 4.94
C GLN A 255 18.05 36.84 5.15
N ILE A 256 16.81 36.47 5.42
CA ILE A 256 16.40 35.09 5.67
C ILE A 256 15.82 34.50 4.39
N THR A 257 16.21 33.26 4.10
CA THR A 257 15.57 32.43 3.08
C THR A 257 15.16 31.12 3.72
N VAL A 258 13.92 30.70 3.52
CA VAL A 258 13.36 29.48 4.09
C VAL A 258 13.02 28.52 2.95
N ARG A 259 13.80 27.46 2.83
CA ARG A 259 13.48 26.34 1.93
C ARG A 259 12.51 25.40 2.63
N ARG A 260 11.28 25.31 2.10
CA ARG A 260 10.34 24.23 2.44
C ARG A 260 10.44 23.16 1.35
N ILE A 261 10.65 21.92 1.76
CA ILE A 261 10.92 20.79 0.87
C ILE A 261 9.94 19.69 1.23
N ARG A 262 8.97 19.42 0.35
CA ARG A 262 8.17 18.20 0.46
C ARG A 262 9.02 17.05 -0.05
N ILE A 263 9.40 16.13 0.85
CA ILE A 263 10.26 14.99 0.51
C ILE A 263 9.39 13.88 -0.07
N ASP A 264 8.31 13.52 0.65
CA ASP A 264 7.31 12.54 0.22
C ASP A 264 5.96 12.80 0.92
N ALA A 265 5.01 11.87 0.77
CA ALA A 265 3.69 11.96 1.40
C ALA A 265 3.76 11.94 2.94
N GLN A 266 4.82 11.39 3.52
CA GLN A 266 5.00 11.19 4.95
C GLN A 266 6.17 11.98 5.51
N SER A 267 6.79 12.89 4.76
CA SER A 267 7.91 13.67 5.26
C SER A 267 8.12 14.97 4.50
N PHE A 268 8.52 15.98 5.27
CA PHE A 268 8.94 17.26 4.74
C PHE A 268 10.09 17.80 5.56
N ALA A 269 10.83 18.74 4.98
CA ALA A 269 11.89 19.45 5.66
C ALA A 269 11.73 20.95 5.49
N VAL A 270 12.19 21.68 6.49
CA VAL A 270 12.37 23.12 6.44
C VAL A 270 13.82 23.43 6.76
N ARG A 271 14.45 24.25 5.92
CA ARG A 271 15.83 24.72 6.08
C ARG A 271 15.84 26.23 6.02
N ILE A 272 16.44 26.86 7.02
CA ILE A 272 16.48 28.31 7.22
C ILE A 272 17.92 28.76 6.99
N PHE A 273 18.07 29.70 6.06
CA PHE A 273 19.33 30.29 5.67
C PHE A 273 19.35 31.76 6.08
N LEU A 274 20.48 32.20 6.65
CA LEU A 274 20.77 33.60 6.92
C LEU A 274 21.92 34.03 6.02
N ASN A 275 21.70 35.04 5.17
CA ASN A 275 22.69 35.52 4.20
C ASN A 275 23.28 34.38 3.33
N GLY A 276 22.45 33.40 2.96
CA GLY A 276 22.83 32.24 2.15
C GLY A 276 23.50 31.09 2.91
N SER A 277 23.79 31.24 4.21
CA SER A 277 24.33 30.17 5.04
C SER A 277 23.23 29.49 5.86
N GLU A 278 23.18 28.17 5.87
CA GLU A 278 22.19 27.44 6.67
C GLU A 278 22.47 27.62 8.18
N VAL A 279 21.46 28.08 8.91
CA VAL A 279 21.57 28.37 10.35
C VAL A 279 20.66 27.50 11.21
N ALA A 280 19.56 27.01 10.65
CA ALA A 280 18.64 26.09 11.31
C ALA A 280 17.91 25.24 10.28
N GLY A 281 17.43 24.09 10.68
CA GLY A 281 16.60 23.25 9.86
C GLY A 281 15.99 22.12 10.68
N GLY A 282 15.00 21.48 10.11
CA GLY A 282 14.42 20.27 10.67
C GLY A 282 13.56 19.53 9.65
N SER A 283 13.45 18.22 9.85
CA SER A 283 12.57 17.32 9.12
C SER A 283 11.43 16.88 10.02
N VAL A 284 10.21 16.93 9.50
CA VAL A 284 9.03 16.33 10.11
C VAL A 284 8.67 15.11 9.27
N TYR A 285 8.42 13.99 9.92
CA TYR A 285 8.04 12.77 9.21
C TYR A 285 7.04 11.95 10.01
N HIS A 286 6.09 11.37 9.30
CA HIS A 286 5.13 10.41 9.78
C HIS A 286 5.79 9.02 9.83
N GLY A 287 5.79 8.41 11.02
CA GLY A 287 6.38 7.10 11.27
C GLY A 287 7.90 7.11 11.45
N GLY A 288 8.37 6.60 12.59
CA GLY A 288 9.78 6.28 12.82
C GLY A 288 10.15 6.09 14.30
N GLY A 289 10.85 4.99 14.61
CA GLY A 289 11.60 4.72 15.87
C GLY A 289 10.82 4.25 17.11
N HIS A 290 11.23 3.09 17.66
CA HIS A 290 10.91 2.39 18.95
C HIS A 290 9.45 2.24 19.44
N PHE A 291 8.51 3.12 19.08
CA PHE A 291 7.18 3.20 19.70
C PHE A 291 5.98 2.94 18.76
N GLY A 292 6.18 2.73 17.46
CA GLY A 292 5.14 2.23 16.55
C GLY A 292 4.86 3.10 15.32
N ARG A 293 3.73 2.81 14.65
CA ARG A 293 3.28 3.47 13.41
C ARG A 293 2.44 4.73 13.64
N ASP A 294 2.00 4.98 14.88
CA ASP A 294 0.98 6.00 15.20
C ASP A 294 1.59 7.32 15.71
N GLN A 295 2.62 7.84 15.01
CA GLN A 295 3.30 9.06 15.47
C GLN A 295 3.89 9.94 14.35
N ILE A 296 3.90 11.24 14.60
CA ILE A 296 4.64 12.24 13.82
C ILE A 296 5.91 12.59 14.58
N CYS A 297 7.06 12.49 13.93
CA CYS A 297 8.36 12.76 14.52
C CYS A 297 8.97 14.03 13.93
N PHE A 298 9.80 14.70 14.72
CA PHE A 298 10.60 15.83 14.29
C PHE A 298 12.08 15.62 14.64
N SER A 299 12.94 15.89 13.68
CA SER A 299 14.39 15.94 13.84
C SER A 299 14.93 17.29 13.39
N THR A 300 15.88 17.83 14.16
CA THR A 300 16.64 19.03 13.81
C THR A 300 17.79 18.75 12.85
N ASP A 301 18.08 17.48 12.60
CA ASP A 301 19.03 17.03 11.59
C ASP A 301 18.26 16.52 10.38
N THR A 302 18.29 17.32 9.31
CA THR A 302 17.64 17.00 8.03
C THR A 302 18.29 15.82 7.29
N SER A 303 19.45 15.36 7.74
CA SER A 303 20.19 14.21 7.21
C SER A 303 20.17 12.99 8.13
N ALA A 304 19.61 13.11 9.34
CA ALA A 304 19.58 12.02 10.29
C ALA A 304 18.73 10.85 9.77
N PRO A 305 19.16 9.60 10.01
CA PRO A 305 18.32 8.43 9.77
C PRO A 305 17.01 8.53 10.58
N ARG A 306 15.91 7.98 10.03
CA ARG A 306 14.54 8.01 10.63
C ARG A 306 14.38 7.21 11.94
N ASN A 307 15.47 7.03 12.69
CA ASN A 307 15.53 6.41 14.02
C ASN A 307 16.05 7.39 15.10
N SER A 308 16.37 8.63 14.75
CA SER A 308 16.75 9.70 15.66
C SER A 308 15.76 10.85 15.54
N MET A 309 15.16 11.23 16.66
CA MET A 309 14.16 12.30 16.72
C MET A 309 14.38 13.15 17.97
N ASN A 310 14.14 14.46 17.84
CA ASN A 310 14.16 15.37 18.97
C ASN A 310 12.79 15.48 19.64
N GLU A 311 11.72 15.34 18.85
CA GLU A 311 10.34 15.38 19.32
C GLU A 311 9.48 14.32 18.60
N TRP A 312 8.42 13.87 19.26
CA TRP A 312 7.42 13.00 18.66
C TRP A 312 6.03 13.33 19.18
N PHE A 313 5.04 13.10 18.34
CA PHE A 313 3.63 13.35 18.59
C PHE A 313 2.84 12.06 18.34
N GLY A 314 2.41 11.39 19.39
CA GLY A 314 1.53 10.21 19.29
C GLY A 314 0.06 10.60 19.29
N VAL A 315 -0.86 9.64 19.08
CA VAL A 315 -2.30 9.90 19.21
C VAL A 315 -2.79 9.57 20.61
N GLU A 316 -3.53 10.49 21.22
CA GLU A 316 -4.21 10.30 22.49
C GLU A 316 -5.70 10.57 22.35
N VAL A 317 -6.51 9.70 22.97
CA VAL A 317 -7.96 9.86 23.05
C VAL A 317 -8.27 10.71 24.27
N THR A 318 -8.88 11.88 24.06
CA THR A 318 -9.32 12.81 25.10
C THR A 318 -10.85 12.94 25.11
N ASP A 319 -11.37 13.65 26.11
CA ASP A 319 -12.80 13.99 26.17
C ASP A 319 -13.28 14.87 25.00
N GLU A 320 -12.36 15.55 24.31
CA GLU A 320 -12.62 16.42 23.17
C GLU A 320 -12.48 15.69 21.82
N GLY A 321 -11.77 14.55 21.78
CA GLY A 321 -11.58 13.73 20.59
C GLY A 321 -10.18 13.14 20.50
N LEU A 322 -9.70 12.88 19.29
CA LEU A 322 -8.30 12.54 19.07
C LEU A 322 -7.46 13.81 19.13
N MET A 323 -6.35 13.76 19.87
CA MET A 323 -5.37 14.83 19.99
C MET A 323 -3.96 14.27 19.81
N LEU A 324 -3.01 15.13 19.48
CA LEU A 324 -1.60 14.76 19.46
C LEU A 324 -1.06 14.79 20.89
N LYS A 325 -0.17 13.87 21.24
CA LYS A 325 0.51 13.82 22.52
C LYS A 325 2.00 14.01 22.30
N SER A 326 2.55 15.11 22.79
CA SER A 326 3.99 15.39 22.73
C SER A 326 4.72 14.67 23.87
N GLY A 327 5.84 14.00 23.56
CA GLY A 327 6.59 13.24 24.56
C GLY A 327 8.09 13.11 24.30
N GLY A 328 8.66 13.93 23.42
CA GLY A 328 10.09 13.94 23.10
C GLY A 328 10.94 14.86 23.97
N MET A 329 12.23 14.91 23.63
CA MET A 329 13.27 15.62 24.40
C MET A 329 13.08 17.13 24.40
N LEU A 330 12.52 17.69 23.33
CA LEU A 330 12.24 19.13 23.21
C LEU A 330 11.24 19.59 24.27
N ARG A 331 10.13 18.85 24.44
CA ARG A 331 9.14 19.07 25.51
C ARG A 331 9.74 18.92 26.91
N MET A 332 10.56 17.88 27.14
CA MET A 332 11.19 17.65 28.44
C MET A 332 12.18 18.76 28.82
N MET A 333 12.99 19.26 27.88
CA MET A 333 13.91 20.37 28.14
C MET A 333 13.20 21.70 28.38
N ALA A 334 11.98 21.87 27.87
CA ALA A 334 11.12 23.02 28.16
C ALA A 334 10.41 22.92 29.54
N GLY A 335 10.64 21.85 30.31
CA GLY A 335 10.05 21.65 31.65
C GLY A 335 8.56 21.27 31.64
N GLY A 336 8.00 20.94 30.47
CA GLY A 336 6.59 20.59 30.31
C GLY A 336 6.30 19.11 30.61
N ARG A 337 5.09 18.81 31.10
CA ARG A 337 4.58 17.43 31.18
C ARG A 337 4.01 17.01 29.82
N GLU A 338 3.91 15.69 29.60
CA GLU A 338 3.16 15.13 28.48
C GLU A 338 1.70 15.58 28.59
N GLU A 339 1.22 16.31 27.58
CA GLU A 339 -0.15 16.82 27.51
C GLU A 339 -0.67 16.70 26.07
N PRO A 340 -1.99 16.53 25.91
CA PRO A 340 -2.63 16.64 24.61
C PRO A 340 -2.44 18.03 24.01
N VAL A 341 -2.00 18.08 22.75
CA VAL A 341 -1.76 19.27 21.96
C VAL A 341 -2.48 19.16 20.62
N SER A 342 -2.87 20.31 20.06
CA SER A 342 -3.35 20.39 18.68
C SER A 342 -2.16 20.36 17.71
N ALA A 343 -2.42 20.04 16.44
CA ALA A 343 -1.42 20.16 15.37
C ALA A 343 -0.85 21.59 15.28
N ASP A 344 -1.67 22.62 15.50
CA ASP A 344 -1.24 24.03 15.51
C ASP A 344 -0.21 24.28 16.61
N ARG A 345 -0.51 23.84 17.84
CA ARG A 345 0.41 24.01 18.96
C ARG A 345 1.68 23.18 18.79
N ALA A 346 1.58 21.99 18.21
CA ALA A 346 2.73 21.17 17.86
C ALA A 346 3.68 21.94 16.91
N VAL A 347 3.16 22.56 15.83
CA VAL A 347 3.99 23.38 14.93
C VAL A 347 4.58 24.58 15.64
N GLU A 348 3.81 25.28 16.48
CA GLU A 348 4.34 26.42 17.23
C GLU A 348 5.56 26.03 18.07
N MET A 349 5.49 24.92 18.79
CA MET A 349 6.61 24.41 19.60
C MET A 349 7.84 24.11 18.75
N LEU A 350 7.66 23.40 17.62
CA LEU A 350 8.77 23.06 16.72
C LEU A 350 9.36 24.32 16.06
N TRP A 351 8.51 25.27 15.70
CA TRP A 351 8.92 26.51 15.05
C TRP A 351 9.67 27.43 16.02
N GLU A 352 9.19 27.59 17.25
CA GLU A 352 9.88 28.30 18.34
C GLU A 352 11.29 27.74 18.53
N HIS A 353 11.42 26.41 18.55
CA HIS A 353 12.71 25.75 18.66
C HIS A 353 13.66 26.08 17.50
N LEU A 354 13.17 26.04 16.25
CA LEU A 354 13.96 26.42 15.07
C LEU A 354 14.41 27.89 15.15
N LEU A 355 13.51 28.80 15.53
CA LEU A 355 13.81 30.22 15.66
C LEU A 355 14.85 30.50 16.74
N ASP A 356 14.82 29.79 17.87
CA ASP A 356 15.84 29.96 18.91
C ASP A 356 17.23 29.55 18.42
N ARG A 357 17.33 28.53 17.57
CA ARG A 357 18.59 28.18 16.90
C ARG A 357 19.05 29.29 15.93
N VAL A 358 18.13 29.90 15.19
CA VAL A 358 18.43 31.06 14.32
C VAL A 358 18.96 32.22 15.17
N LYS A 359 18.27 32.59 16.26
CA LYS A 359 18.69 33.68 17.17
C LYS A 359 20.06 33.42 17.80
N ALA A 360 20.36 32.17 18.15
CA ALA A 360 21.66 31.78 18.69
C ALA A 360 22.82 31.93 17.67
N ARG A 361 22.52 32.01 16.37
CA ARG A 361 23.50 32.22 15.30
C ARG A 361 23.64 33.68 14.85
N ILE A 362 22.70 34.53 15.25
CA ILE A 362 22.71 35.99 15.01
C ILE A 362 23.50 36.73 16.11
N ARG A 363 23.56 36.16 17.32
CA ARG A 363 24.45 36.62 18.40
C ARG A 363 25.89 36.20 18.13
#